data_AF-A0A7X8ULL3-F1
#
_entry.id   AF-A0A7X8ULL3-F1
#
_cell.length_a   1.000
_cell.length_b   1.000
_cell.length_c   1.000
_cell.angle_alpha   90.00
_cell.angle_beta   90.00
_cell.angle_gamma   90.00
#
_symmetry.space_group_name_H-M   'P 1'
#
loop_
_entity.id
_entity.type
_entity.pdbx_description
1 polymer ?
#
loop_
_entity_poly.entity_id
_entity_poly.type
_entity_poly.pdbx_seq_one_letter_code
_entity_poly.pdbx_strand_id
1 'polypeptide(L)' 'MSRTPAQSSVVQVQPQANVYTILILVAAIVLAVTLGVVLHTLLADSPAGYGLTFGDLFGPLKLKG' A
#
# COMPACT_ATOMS: atom_id res chain seq x y z
N MET A 1 -31.99 52.56 8.13
CA MET A 1 -32.23 51.13 7.87
C MET A 1 -30.92 50.48 7.42
N SER A 2 -30.17 49.89 8.33
CA SER A 2 -28.94 49.13 8.05
C SER A 2 -29.32 47.67 7.74
N ARG A 3 -28.98 47.18 6.55
CA ARG A 3 -29.17 45.78 6.16
C ARG A 3 -27.97 44.98 6.63
N THR A 4 -28.15 44.11 7.63
CA THR A 4 -27.14 43.12 8.03
C THR A 4 -26.96 42.09 6.91
N PRO A 5 -25.74 41.79 6.45
CA PRO A 5 -25.53 40.73 5.48
C PRO A 5 -25.80 39.37 6.14
N ALA A 6 -26.62 38.54 5.49
CA ALA A 6 -26.90 37.18 5.92
C ALA A 6 -25.61 36.37 5.86
N GLN A 7 -25.18 35.85 7.02
CA GLN A 7 -24.06 34.93 7.14
C GLN A 7 -24.41 33.64 6.38
N SER A 8 -23.73 33.41 5.26
CA SER A 8 -23.82 32.17 4.49
C SER A 8 -23.32 31.03 5.38
N SER A 9 -24.27 30.22 5.85
CA SER A 9 -23.98 28.97 6.56
C SER A 9 -23.28 28.03 5.57
N VAL A 10 -21.98 27.85 5.75
CA VAL A 10 -21.19 26.90 4.95
C VAL A 10 -21.60 25.51 5.39
N VAL A 11 -22.39 24.82 4.55
CA VAL A 11 -22.74 23.42 4.77
C VAL A 11 -21.45 22.61 4.66
N GLN A 12 -20.95 22.13 5.80
CA GLN A 12 -19.82 21.20 5.82
C GLN A 12 -20.30 19.85 5.29
N VAL A 13 -19.87 19.53 4.07
CA VAL A 13 -20.17 18.23 3.47
C VAL A 13 -19.30 17.20 4.17
N GLN A 14 -19.93 16.20 4.80
CA GLN A 14 -19.21 15.10 5.42
C GLN A 14 -18.45 14.33 4.32
N PRO A 15 -17.14 14.07 4.45
CA PRO A 15 -16.40 13.28 3.47
C PRO A 15 -17.02 11.88 3.41
N GLN A 16 -17.76 11.59 2.35
CA GLN A 16 -18.26 10.24 2.10
C GLN A 16 -17.09 9.35 1.67
N ALA A 17 -17.05 8.13 2.21
CA ALA A 17 -16.12 7.11 1.74
C ALA A 17 -16.35 6.87 0.24
N ASN A 18 -15.33 7.15 -0.56
CA ASN A 18 -15.41 7.05 -2.01
C ASN A 18 -15.17 5.60 -2.44
N VAL A 19 -16.05 5.06 -3.29
CA VAL A 19 -15.94 3.71 -3.87
C VAL A 19 -14.58 3.51 -4.55
N TYR A 20 -14.03 4.54 -5.20
CA TYR A 20 -12.70 4.48 -5.80
C TYR A 20 -11.59 4.22 -4.76
N THR A 21 -11.69 4.81 -3.57
CA THR A 21 -10.73 4.56 -2.49
C THR A 21 -10.78 3.12 -2.02
N ILE A 22 -11.98 2.54 -1.92
CA ILE A 22 -12.16 1.13 -1.55
C ILE A 22 -11.56 0.20 -2.61
N LEU A 23 -11.82 0.47 -3.90
CA LEU A 23 -11.25 -0.30 -5.00
C LEU A 23 -9.72 -0.27 -5.01
N ILE A 24 -9.12 0.90 -4.78
CA ILE A 24 -7.66 1.04 -4.67
C ILE A 24 -7.12 0.23 -3.48
N LEU A 25 -7.80 0.28 -2.33
CA LEU A 25 -7.39 -0.48 -1.14
C LEU A 25 -7.41 -1.99 -1.40
N VAL A 26 -8.47 -2.49 -2.04
CA VAL A 26 -8.59 -3.90 -2.41
C VAL A 26 -7.46 -4.30 -3.38
N ALA A 27 -7.21 -3.49 -4.41
CA ALA A 27 -6.13 -3.74 -5.37
C ALA A 27 -4.76 -3.79 -4.67
N ALA A 28 -4.50 -2.86 -3.74
CA ALA A 28 -3.26 -2.82 -2.98
C ALA A 28 -3.08 -4.06 -2.10
N ILE A 29 -4.15 -4.53 -1.43
CA ILE A 29 -4.10 -5.75 -0.62
C ILE A 29 -3.80 -6.98 -1.49
N VAL A 30 -4.47 -7.13 -2.62
CA VAL A 30 -4.24 -8.24 -3.55
C VAL A 30 -2.79 -8.23 -4.07
N LEU A 31 -2.28 -7.06 -4.44
CA LEU A 31 -0.91 -6.90 -4.90
C LEU A 31 0.10 -7.30 -3.80
N ALA A 32 -0.11 -6.82 -2.57
CA ALA A 32 0.77 -7.12 -1.44
C ALA A 32 0.80 -8.63 -1.13
N VAL A 33 -0.36 -9.30 -1.11
CA VAL A 33 -0.45 -10.74 -0.90
C VAL A 33 0.26 -11.51 -2.01
N THR A 34 0.02 -11.12 -3.27
CA THR A 34 0.66 -11.76 -4.43
C THR A 34 2.17 -11.66 -4.35
N LEU A 35 2.70 -10.47 -4.04
CA LEU A 35 4.14 -10.27 -3.85
C LEU A 35 4.68 -11.12 -2.69
N GLY A 36 3.97 -11.20 -1.58
CA GLY A 36 4.36 -12.02 -0.43
C GLY A 36 4.45 -13.51 -0.77
N VAL A 37 3.48 -14.05 -1.49
CA VAL A 37 3.47 -15.47 -1.93
C VAL A 37 4.61 -15.74 -2.91
N VAL A 38 4.82 -14.85 -3.88
CA VAL A 38 5.91 -14.98 -4.85
C VAL A 38 7.25 -14.96 -4.13
N LEU A 39 7.50 -13.97 -3.27
CA LEU A 39 8.74 -13.90 -2.49
C LEU A 39 8.95 -15.16 -1.64
N HIS A 40 7.94 -15.59 -0.87
CA HIS A 40 8.04 -16.81 -0.07
C HIS A 40 8.41 -18.04 -0.92
N THR A 41 7.82 -18.17 -2.11
CA THR A 41 8.09 -19.30 -3.01
C THR A 41 9.50 -19.20 -3.60
N LEU A 42 9.92 -18.01 -4.03
CA LEU A 42 11.26 -17.81 -4.60
C LEU A 42 12.37 -17.94 -3.57
N LEU A 43 12.12 -17.56 -2.31
CA LEU A 43 13.07 -17.70 -1.21
C LEU A 43 13.05 -19.10 -0.57
N ALA A 44 12.13 -19.98 -0.97
CA ALA A 44 12.10 -21.34 -0.47
C ALA A 44 13.39 -22.12 -0.82
N ASP A 45 13.70 -23.12 -0.02
CA ASP A 45 14.87 -23.98 -0.23
C ASP A 45 14.77 -24.76 -1.55
N SER A 46 15.94 -25.06 -2.13
CA SER A 46 16.04 -25.89 -3.33
C SER A 46 15.45 -27.30 -3.06
N PRO A 47 14.67 -27.90 -3.98
CA PRO A 47 14.48 -27.53 -5.40
C PRO A 47 13.30 -26.58 -5.68
N ALA A 48 12.55 -26.15 -4.66
CA ALA A 48 11.32 -25.39 -4.83
C ALA A 48 11.55 -23.87 -5.02
N GLY A 49 12.72 -23.37 -4.64
CA GLY A 49 13.12 -21.97 -4.80
C GLY A 49 14.62 -21.79 -4.91
N TYR A 50 15.07 -20.54 -4.79
CA TYR A 50 16.48 -20.16 -4.92
C TYR A 50 17.30 -20.38 -3.65
N GLY A 51 16.68 -20.83 -2.54
CA GLY A 51 17.37 -21.00 -1.25
C GLY A 51 17.97 -19.69 -0.72
N LEU A 52 17.38 -18.56 -1.11
CA LEU A 52 17.83 -17.23 -0.72
C LEU A 52 17.08 -16.78 0.53
N THR A 53 17.79 -16.13 1.44
CA THR A 53 17.16 -15.52 2.61
C THR A 53 16.85 -14.04 2.31
N PHE A 54 15.91 -13.42 3.03
CA PHE A 54 15.62 -11.99 2.89
C PHE A 54 16.87 -11.11 3.10
N GLY A 55 17.80 -11.56 3.93
CA GLY A 55 19.09 -10.90 4.15
C GLY A 55 20.01 -10.92 2.94
N ASP A 56 19.88 -11.89 2.04
CA ASP A 56 20.69 -11.96 0.82
C ASP A 56 20.19 -10.99 -0.27
N LEU A 57 18.89 -10.66 -0.26
CA LEU A 57 18.28 -9.75 -1.24
C LEU A 57 18.38 -8.26 -0.85
N PHE A 58 18.29 -7.97 0.45
CA PHE A 58 18.26 -6.59 0.96
C PHE A 58 19.42 -6.26 1.90
N GLY A 59 20.31 -7.23 2.15
CA GLY A 59 21.51 -7.00 2.93
C GLY A 59 22.52 -6.12 2.19
N PRO A 60 23.46 -5.50 2.92
CA PRO A 60 24.55 -4.77 2.30
C PRO A 60 25.31 -5.70 1.36
N LEU A 61 25.53 -5.25 0.12
CA LEU A 61 26.39 -5.93 -0.85
C LEU A 61 27.73 -6.20 -0.18
N LYS A 62 27.97 -7.44 0.25
CA LYS A 62 29.30 -7.88 0.66
C LYS A 62 30.14 -7.98 -0.61
N LEU A 63 30.63 -6.83 -1.07
CA LEU A 63 31.74 -6.74 -2.00
C LEU A 63 32.94 -7.35 -1.28
N LYS A 64 33.13 -8.65 -1.51
CA LYS A 64 34.32 -9.37 -1.07
C LYS A 64 35.45 -8.88 -1.98
N GLY A 65 36.34 -8.05 -1.43
CA GLY A 65 37.60 -7.69 -2.06
C GLY A 65 38.50 -8.90 -2.23
#